data_AF-A0A7C5C9N4-F1
#
_entry.id   AF-A0A7C5C9N4-F1
#
_cell.length_a   1.000
_cell.length_b   1.000
_cell.length_c   1.000
_cell.angle_alpha   90.00
_cell.angle_beta   90.00
_cell.angle_gamma   90.00
#
_symmetry.space_group_name_H-M   'P 1'
#
loop_
_entity.id
_entity.type
_entity.pdbx_description
1 polymer ?
#
loop_
_entity_poly.entity_id
_entity_poly.type
_entity_poly.pdbx_seq_one_letter_code
_entity_poly.pdbx_strand_id
1 'polypeptide(L)'
;MGQAGETQVKRRRVFYIPGYDPFHPRRYRELYRGESAEQARISNYEISQTPKRGAGPYGWQVEACLEGTRTEAEIEVLVWSDIVRSSMSQSIL
;
A
#
# COMPACT_ATOMS: atom_id res chain seq x y z
N MET A 1 -35.69 -5.39 15.53
CA MET A 1 -34.41 -4.65 15.42
C MET A 1 -33.36 -5.62 14.91
N GLY A 2 -33.07 -5.60 13.61
CA GLY A 2 -32.02 -6.45 13.03
C GLY A 2 -30.66 -5.90 13.42
N GLN A 3 -29.81 -6.73 14.02
CA GLN A 3 -28.40 -6.41 14.18
C GLN A 3 -27.80 -6.21 12.78
N ALA A 4 -27.25 -5.03 12.52
CA ALA A 4 -26.33 -4.86 11.40
C ALA A 4 -25.11 -5.75 11.73
N GLY A 5 -25.05 -6.95 11.13
CA GLY A 5 -23.85 -7.78 11.22
C GLY A 5 -22.66 -6.94 10.76
N GLU A 6 -21.59 -6.90 11.55
CA GLU A 6 -20.34 -6.23 11.17
C GLU A 6 -19.95 -6.69 9.77
N THR A 7 -20.01 -5.78 8.81
CA THR A 7 -19.65 -6.11 7.44
C THR A 7 -18.14 -6.30 7.40
N GLN A 8 -17.70 -7.56 7.29
CA GLN A 8 -16.29 -7.91 7.24
C GLN A 8 -15.65 -7.32 5.95
N VAL A 9 -14.75 -6.35 6.11
CA VAL A 9 -14.07 -5.70 4.97
C VAL A 9 -12.99 -6.62 4.40
N LYS A 10 -13.25 -7.17 3.21
CA LYS A 10 -12.33 -8.07 2.49
C LYS A 10 -11.52 -7.42 1.39
N ARG A 11 -11.89 -6.21 0.94
CA ARG A 11 -11.22 -5.48 -0.14
C ARG A 11 -10.87 -4.07 0.29
N ARG A 12 -9.62 -3.66 0.08
CA ARG A 12 -9.11 -2.34 0.45
C ARG A 12 -8.44 -1.64 -0.74
N ARG A 13 -8.64 -0.33 -0.82
CA ARG A 13 -7.84 0.59 -1.64
C ARG A 13 -7.00 1.41 -0.69
N VAL A 14 -5.69 1.39 -0.87
CA VAL A 14 -4.72 2.03 0.01
C VAL A 14 -3.90 3.01 -0.81
N PHE A 15 -3.97 4.29 -0.44
CA PHE A 15 -3.14 5.33 -1.02
C PHE A 15 -2.09 5.73 0.00
N TYR A 16 -0.82 5.54 -0.35
CA TYR A 16 0.31 5.97 0.47
C TYR A 16 0.88 7.28 -0.08
N ILE A 17 0.88 8.31 0.76
CA ILE A 17 1.38 9.64 0.42
C ILE A 17 2.67 9.85 1.25
N PRO A 18 3.86 9.66 0.65
CA PRO A 18 5.12 9.61 1.40
C PRO A 18 5.65 10.98 1.87
N GLY A 19 5.00 12.09 1.48
CA GLY A 19 5.47 13.44 1.81
C GLY A 19 6.83 13.74 1.18
N TYR A 20 7.80 14.21 2.00
CA TYR A 20 9.16 14.59 1.58
C TYR A 20 10.16 13.42 1.53
N ASP A 21 9.70 12.17 1.65
CA ASP A 21 10.60 11.02 1.54
C ASP A 21 11.18 10.92 0.11
N PRO A 22 12.52 10.99 -0.06
CA PRO A 22 13.16 10.96 -1.37
C PRO A 22 13.22 9.56 -1.99
N PHE A 23 12.75 8.51 -1.31
CA PHE A 23 12.86 7.16 -1.79
C PHE A 23 11.92 6.85 -2.96
N HIS A 24 12.47 6.16 -3.96
CA HIS A 24 11.71 5.69 -5.10
C HIS A 24 10.59 4.72 -4.64
N PRO A 25 9.36 4.78 -5.20
CA PRO A 25 8.23 3.95 -4.79
C PRO A 25 8.48 2.43 -4.70
N ARG A 26 9.38 1.92 -5.55
CA ARG A 26 9.87 0.54 -5.50
C ARG A 26 10.42 0.14 -4.13
N ARG A 27 11.07 1.06 -3.41
CA ARG A 27 11.63 0.78 -2.08
C ARG A 27 10.54 0.39 -1.09
N TYR A 28 9.39 1.07 -1.09
CA TYR A 28 8.27 0.72 -0.22
C TYR A 28 7.72 -0.66 -0.54
N ARG A 29 7.65 -1.03 -1.83
CA ARG A 29 7.20 -2.38 -2.23
C ARG A 29 8.14 -3.47 -1.77
N GLU A 30 9.45 -3.25 -1.86
CA GLU A 30 10.44 -4.25 -1.41
C GLU A 30 10.48 -4.35 0.12
N LEU A 31 10.34 -3.23 0.83
CA LEU A 31 10.17 -3.22 2.29
C LEU A 31 8.91 -3.99 2.68
N TYR A 32 7.77 -3.67 2.05
CA TYR A 32 6.52 -4.39 2.27
C TYR A 32 6.71 -5.89 2.04
N ARG A 33 7.37 -6.29 0.93
CA ARG A 33 7.63 -7.70 0.61
C ARG A 33 8.33 -8.46 1.74
N GLY A 34 9.40 -7.87 2.28
CA GLY A 34 10.22 -8.49 3.31
C GLY A 34 9.51 -8.52 4.65
N GLU A 35 9.09 -7.34 5.12
CA GLU A 35 8.50 -7.18 6.44
C GLU A 35 7.13 -7.87 6.55
N SER A 36 6.32 -7.88 5.49
CA SER A 36 5.03 -8.58 5.51
C SER A 36 5.19 -10.09 5.60
N ALA A 37 6.19 -10.65 4.93
CA ALA A 37 6.48 -12.09 4.97
C ALA A 37 6.97 -12.50 6.36
N GLU A 38 7.80 -11.68 7.00
CA GLU A 38 8.26 -11.92 8.36
C GLU A 38 7.11 -11.84 9.37
N GLN A 39 6.25 -10.83 9.25
CA GLN A 39 5.05 -10.71 10.09
C GLN A 39 4.10 -11.90 9.91
N ALA A 40 3.93 -12.38 8.67
CA ALA A 40 3.12 -13.54 8.34
C ALA A 40 3.65 -14.82 9.00
N ARG A 41 4.98 -14.98 9.04
CA ARG A 41 5.65 -16.08 9.73
C ARG A 41 5.41 -16.05 11.24
N ILE A 42 5.44 -14.87 11.86
CA ILE A 42 5.19 -14.70 13.30
C ILE A 42 3.72 -14.99 13.64
N SER A 43 2.81 -14.53 12.80
CA SER A 43 1.36 -14.56 13.07
C SER A 43 0.64 -15.74 12.42
N ASN A 44 1.38 -16.63 11.73
CA ASN A 44 0.88 -17.82 11.06
C ASN A 44 -0.27 -17.55 10.05
N TYR A 45 -0.08 -16.58 9.17
CA TYR A 45 -0.97 -16.32 8.04
C TYR A 45 -0.21 -16.35 6.71
N GLU A 46 -0.95 -16.36 5.59
CA GLU A 46 -0.35 -16.30 4.25
C GLU A 46 -0.48 -14.89 3.66
N ILE A 47 0.57 -14.42 2.99
CA ILE A 47 0.55 -13.15 2.27
C ILE A 47 1.44 -13.22 1.03
N SER A 48 0.97 -12.59 -0.04
CA SER A 48 1.74 -12.42 -1.27
C SER A 48 1.46 -11.06 -1.88
N GLN A 49 2.37 -10.60 -2.74
CA GLN A 49 2.15 -9.39 -3.51
C GLN A 49 2.55 -9.55 -4.97
N THR A 50 1.86 -8.83 -5.84
CA THR A 50 2.20 -8.73 -7.27
C THR A 50 2.29 -7.27 -7.71
N PRO A 51 3.20 -6.94 -8.64
CA PRO A 51 3.28 -5.59 -9.16
C PRO A 51 1.97 -5.19 -9.85
N LYS A 52 1.49 -3.97 -9.58
CA LYS A 52 0.38 -3.40 -10.36
C LYS A 52 0.85 -3.25 -11.81
N ARG A 53 -0.01 -3.64 -12.75
CA ARG A 53 0.22 -3.53 -14.20
C ARG A 53 -0.69 -2.44 -14.79
N GLY A 54 -0.20 -1.72 -15.79
CA GLY A 54 -0.96 -0.69 -16.51
C GLY A 54 -0.51 0.74 -16.20
N ALA A 55 -1.23 1.70 -16.79
CA ALA A 55 -0.99 3.12 -16.55
C ALA A 55 -1.49 3.55 -15.16
N GLY A 56 -0.85 4.57 -14.58
CA GLY A 56 -1.23 5.14 -13.29
C GLY A 56 -0.09 5.18 -12.27
N PRO A 57 -0.39 5.48 -10.99
CA PRO A 57 0.59 5.52 -9.92
C PRO A 57 1.30 4.19 -9.73
N TYR A 58 2.55 4.25 -9.27
CA TYR A 58 3.29 3.04 -8.90
C TYR A 58 2.57 2.33 -7.74
N GLY A 59 2.40 1.02 -7.84
CA GLY A 59 1.64 0.26 -6.85
C GLY A 59 1.82 -1.24 -6.94
N TRP A 60 1.15 -1.95 -6.04
CA TRP A 60 1.10 -3.41 -6.00
C TRP A 60 -0.22 -3.89 -5.41
N GLN A 61 -0.57 -5.12 -5.74
CA GLN A 61 -1.70 -5.82 -5.17
C GLN A 61 -1.19 -6.80 -4.12
N VAL A 62 -1.93 -6.90 -3.02
CA VAL A 62 -1.66 -7.81 -1.91
C VAL A 62 -2.84 -8.75 -1.77
N GLU A 63 -2.53 -10.03 -1.64
CA GLU A 63 -3.48 -11.06 -1.25
C GLU A 63 -3.02 -11.68 0.05
N ALA A 64 -3.93 -11.85 1.01
CA ALA A 64 -3.62 -12.49 2.27
C ALA A 64 -4.75 -13.42 2.73
N CYS A 65 -4.40 -14.51 3.38
CA CYS A 65 -5.32 -15.43 4.03
C CYS A 65 -5.06 -15.42 5.54
N LEU A 66 -5.95 -14.76 6.30
CA LEU A 66 -5.86 -14.66 7.75
C LEU A 66 -7.08 -15.39 8.34
N GLU A 67 -6.84 -16.36 9.21
CA GLU A 67 -7.92 -17.11 9.89
C GLU A 67 -8.96 -17.70 8.91
N GLY A 68 -8.50 -18.20 7.75
CA GLY A 68 -9.38 -18.73 6.70
C GLY A 68 -10.13 -17.67 5.89
N THR A 69 -9.93 -16.38 6.16
CA THR A 69 -10.50 -15.28 5.37
C THR A 69 -9.48 -14.75 4.37
N ARG A 70 -9.81 -14.87 3.07
CA ARG A 70 -9.09 -14.20 2.00
C ARG A 70 -9.43 -12.71 1.96
N THR A 71 -8.39 -11.89 1.89
CA THR A 71 -8.49 -10.43 1.75
C THR A 71 -7.58 -9.93 0.65
N GLU A 72 -7.98 -8.82 0.04
CA GLU A 72 -7.29 -8.17 -1.08
C GLU A 72 -7.06 -6.69 -0.74
N ALA A 73 -5.87 -6.19 -1.06
CA ALA A 73 -5.59 -4.76 -1.01
C ALA A 73 -4.85 -4.32 -2.27
N GLU A 74 -5.25 -3.17 -2.83
CA GLU A 74 -4.47 -2.49 -3.86
C GLU A 74 -3.82 -1.27 -3.24
N ILE A 75 -2.48 -1.24 -3.26
CA ILE A 75 -1.66 -0.17 -2.71
C ILE A 75 -1.12 0.67 -3.87
N GLU A 76 -1.34 1.98 -3.79
CA GLU A 76 -0.80 2.98 -4.71
C GLU A 76 0.02 4.00 -3.95
N VAL A 77 1.21 4.32 -4.48
CA VAL A 77 2.07 5.36 -3.94
C VAL A 77 1.82 6.63 -4.73
N LEU A 78 1.21 7.61 -4.07
CA LEU A 78 0.93 8.93 -4.63
C LEU A 78 2.08 9.86 -4.26
N VAL A 79 3.13 9.84 -5.09
CA VAL A 79 4.27 10.76 -4.93
C VAL A 79 3.83 12.19 -5.24
N TRP A 80 4.04 13.11 -4.30
CA TRP A 80 3.78 14.55 -4.46
C TRP A 80 4.96 15.27 -5.12
N SER A 81 5.69 14.62 -6.03
CA SER A 81 6.89 15.22 -6.64
C SER A 81 6.56 16.43 -7.50
N ASP A 82 5.36 16.49 -8.07
CA ASP A 82 4.81 17.61 -8.84
C ASP A 82 4.47 18.82 -7.95
N ILE A 83 3.75 18.62 -6.85
CA ILE A 83 3.40 19.68 -5.88
C ILE A 83 4.66 20.20 -5.16
N VAL A 84 5.54 19.29 -4.72
CA VAL A 84 6.80 19.65 -4.05
C VAL A 84 7.71 20.41 -5.02
N ARG A 85 7.87 19.96 -6.28
CA ARG A 85 8.66 20.68 -7.29
C ARG A 85 8.11 22.09 -7.56
N SER A 86 6.79 22.24 -7.62
CA SER A 86 6.15 23.56 -7.75
C SER A 86 6.34 24.45 -6.51
N SER A 87 6.46 23.88 -5.31
CA SER A 87 6.74 24.65 -4.08
C SER A 87 8.21 25.07 -3.96
N MET A 88 9.15 24.25 -4.46
CA MET A 88 10.59 24.55 -4.37
C MET A 88 11.02 25.71 -5.28
N SER A 89 10.32 25.94 -6.40
CA SER A 89 10.54 27.11 -7.27
C SER A 89 10.16 28.45 -6.64
N GLN A 90 9.59 28.45 -5.43
CA GLN A 90 9.27 29.65 -4.65
C GLN A 90 10.26 29.93 -3.52
N SER A 91 11.47 29.35 -3.56
CA SER A 91 12.54 29.71 -2.63
C SER A 91 13.12 31.08 -3.03
N ILE A 92 13.09 32.05 -2.11
CA ILE A 92 13.67 33.39 -2.27
C ILE A 92 15.20 33.24 -2.33
N LEU A 93 15.83 33.86 -3.33
CA LEU A 93 17.29 34.02 -3.46
C LEU A 93 17.88 34.85 -2.31
#